data_AF-A0A2V9HY07-F1
#
_entry.id   AF-A0A2V9HY07-F1
#
_cell.length_a   1.000
_cell.length_b   1.000
_cell.length_c   1.000
_cell.angle_alpha   90.00
_cell.angle_beta   90.00
_cell.angle_gamma   90.00
#
_symmetry.space_group_name_H-M   'P 1'
#
loop_
_entity.id
_entity.type
_entity.pdbx_description
1 polymer ?
#
loop_
_entity_poly.entity_id
_entity_poly.type
_entity_poly.pdbx_seq_one_letter_code
_entity_poly.pdbx_strand_id
1 'polypeptide(L)'
;MSFKLNRREFVRRGALATGAAAAVLRAVRGAAAPSNRVVLAVMGTNSRGTALARGFARLEGAEVAWICDVDERAVAKGAAAVTEACGKAPAGARDVR
;
A
#
# COMPACT_ATOMS: atom_id res chain seq x y z
N MET A 1 30.75 -43.71 8.31
CA MET A 1 29.74 -43.20 7.36
C MET A 1 30.34 -42.02 6.61
N SER A 2 30.74 -42.19 5.35
CA SER A 2 31.42 -41.13 4.56
C SER A 2 30.36 -40.31 3.81
N PHE A 3 30.21 -39.03 4.17
CA PHE A 3 29.37 -38.07 3.47
C PHE A 3 30.05 -37.66 2.15
N LYS A 4 29.74 -38.35 1.04
CA LYS A 4 30.17 -37.92 -0.30
C LYS A 4 29.17 -36.90 -0.87
N LEU A 5 29.37 -35.62 -0.57
CA LEU A 5 28.66 -34.52 -1.21
C LEU A 5 29.18 -34.33 -2.63
N ASN A 6 28.35 -34.61 -3.65
CA ASN A 6 28.73 -34.43 -5.03
C ASN A 6 28.58 -32.95 -5.46
N ARG A 7 29.46 -32.42 -6.34
CA ARG A 7 29.45 -30.98 -6.72
C ARG A 7 28.08 -30.48 -7.15
N ARG A 8 27.34 -31.29 -7.92
CA ARG A 8 25.98 -30.96 -8.39
C ARG A 8 24.97 -30.89 -7.24
N GLU A 9 25.12 -31.74 -6.24
CA GLU A 9 24.30 -31.72 -5.03
C GLU A 9 24.59 -30.49 -4.18
N PHE A 10 25.88 -30.13 -4.03
CA PHE A 10 26.28 -28.90 -3.34
C PHE A 10 25.68 -27.66 -4.00
N VAL A 11 25.77 -27.53 -5.33
CA VAL A 11 25.17 -26.40 -6.06
C VAL A 11 23.64 -26.39 -5.92
N ARG A 12 22.98 -27.54 -6.03
CA ARG A 12 21.51 -27.63 -5.82
C ARG A 12 21.10 -27.22 -4.41
N ARG A 13 21.79 -27.72 -3.39
CA ARG A 13 21.49 -27.40 -1.98
C ARG A 13 21.82 -25.95 -1.66
N GLY A 14 22.92 -25.41 -2.19
CA GLY A 14 23.29 -24.01 -2.06
C GLY A 14 22.26 -23.07 -2.70
N ALA A 15 21.79 -23.38 -3.90
CA ALA A 15 20.75 -22.62 -4.59
C ALA A 15 19.40 -22.65 -3.86
N LEU A 16 19.03 -23.80 -3.29
CA LEU A 16 17.82 -23.93 -2.46
C LEU A 16 17.94 -23.13 -1.16
N ALA A 17 19.08 -23.18 -0.49
CA ALA A 17 19.31 -22.45 0.75
C ALA A 17 19.28 -20.93 0.56
N THR A 18 19.89 -20.41 -0.51
CA THR A 18 19.86 -18.96 -0.81
C THR A 18 18.47 -18.49 -1.23
N GLY A 19 17.74 -19.29 -2.03
CA GLY A 19 16.36 -19.00 -2.40
C GLY A 19 15.42 -18.96 -1.19
N ALA A 20 15.54 -19.93 -0.28
CA ALA A 20 14.76 -19.98 0.95
C ALA A 20 15.11 -18.81 1.90
N ALA A 21 16.39 -18.46 2.02
CA ALA A 21 16.82 -17.34 2.85
C ALA A 21 16.21 -16.00 2.39
N ALA A 22 16.14 -15.75 1.08
CA ALA A 22 15.53 -14.53 0.54
C ALA A 22 14.03 -14.43 0.89
N ALA A 23 13.28 -15.54 0.80
CA ALA A 23 11.87 -15.58 1.17
C ALA A 23 11.67 -15.31 2.66
N VAL A 24 12.47 -15.94 3.53
CA VAL A 24 12.45 -15.72 4.98
C VAL A 24 12.79 -14.26 5.32
N LEU A 25 13.80 -13.68 4.70
CA LEU A 25 14.17 -12.27 4.90
C LEU A 25 13.04 -11.31 4.52
N ARG A 26 12.30 -11.56 3.43
CA ARG A 26 11.13 -10.74 3.05
C ARG A 26 9.99 -10.85 4.06
N ALA A 27 9.76 -12.06 4.60
CA ALA A 27 8.73 -12.28 5.62
C ALA A 27 9.11 -11.61 6.95
N VAL A 28 10.34 -11.79 7.43
CA VAL A 28 10.85 -11.21 8.68
C VAL A 28 10.89 -9.68 8.62
N ARG A 29 11.23 -9.11 7.46
CA ARG A 29 11.20 -7.65 7.25
C ARG A 29 9.80 -7.10 7.00
N GLY A 30 8.76 -7.92 7.09
CA GLY A 30 7.38 -7.47 6.96
C GLY A 30 7.09 -6.83 5.60
N ALA A 31 7.66 -7.34 4.51
CA ALA A 31 7.49 -6.73 3.18
C ALA A 31 6.01 -6.59 2.75
N ALA A 32 5.13 -7.46 3.26
CA ALA A 32 3.69 -7.42 3.05
C ALA A 32 2.90 -7.14 4.35
N ALA A 33 3.54 -6.54 5.35
CA ALA A 33 2.88 -6.24 6.62
C ALA A 33 1.77 -5.19 6.42
N PRO A 34 0.59 -5.37 7.02
CA PRO A 34 -0.49 -4.38 6.97
C PRO A 34 -0.08 -2.99 7.45
N SER A 35 0.88 -2.92 8.38
CA SER A 35 1.46 -1.68 8.91
C SER A 35 2.19 -0.83 7.87
N ASN A 36 2.54 -1.39 6.71
CA ASN A 36 3.15 -0.64 5.61
C ASN A 36 2.14 0.24 4.88
N ARG A 37 0.84 0.03 5.11
CA ARG A 37 -0.22 0.86 4.53
C ARG A 37 -0.66 1.95 5.50
N VAL A 38 -0.64 3.18 5.03
CA VAL A 38 -1.21 4.34 5.74
C VAL A 38 -2.60 4.61 5.19
N VAL A 39 -3.62 4.43 6.04
CA VAL A 39 -5.01 4.78 5.73
C VAL A 39 -5.27 6.20 6.23
N LEU A 40 -5.69 7.09 5.33
CA LEU A 40 -5.86 8.51 5.62
C LEU A 40 -7.21 9.07 5.17
N ALA A 41 -7.62 10.13 5.86
CA ALA A 41 -8.76 10.97 5.51
C ALA A 41 -8.24 12.34 5.04
N VAL A 42 -8.83 12.89 3.98
CA VAL A 42 -8.52 14.26 3.53
C VAL A 42 -9.70 15.16 3.84
N MET A 43 -9.45 16.19 4.65
CA MET A 43 -10.44 17.19 5.04
C MET A 43 -10.19 18.49 4.27
N GLY A 44 -11.24 19.07 3.69
CA GLY A 44 -11.13 20.28 2.87
C GLY A 44 -10.69 19.99 1.43
N THR A 45 -11.59 19.52 0.57
CA THR A 45 -11.28 18.97 -0.76
C THR A 45 -11.71 19.85 -1.92
N ASN A 46 -11.40 21.14 -1.82
CA ASN A 46 -11.61 22.09 -2.90
C ASN A 46 -10.44 22.11 -3.90
N SER A 47 -9.43 22.94 -3.62
CA SER A 47 -8.26 23.15 -4.48
C SER A 47 -7.10 22.25 -4.07
N ARG A 48 -6.32 22.65 -3.05
CA ARG A 48 -5.13 21.91 -2.58
C ARG A 48 -5.46 20.54 -2.00
N GLY A 49 -6.54 20.40 -1.24
CA GLY A 49 -6.91 19.11 -0.67
C GLY A 49 -7.19 18.05 -1.72
N THR A 50 -7.84 18.41 -2.84
CA THR A 50 -8.06 17.50 -3.97
C THR A 50 -6.75 17.08 -4.62
N ALA A 51 -5.81 18.00 -4.80
CA ALA A 51 -4.49 17.69 -5.34
C ALA A 51 -3.72 16.71 -4.43
N LEU A 52 -3.80 16.90 -3.11
CA LEU A 52 -3.21 16.00 -2.12
C LEU A 52 -3.90 14.63 -2.13
N ALA A 53 -5.23 14.59 -2.08
CA ALA A 53 -6.00 13.34 -2.11
C ALA A 53 -5.68 12.51 -3.37
N ARG A 54 -5.62 13.17 -4.54
CA ARG A 54 -5.23 12.52 -5.80
C ARG A 54 -3.78 12.02 -5.76
N GLY A 55 -2.87 12.79 -5.18
CA GLY A 55 -1.46 12.41 -5.02
C GLY A 55 -1.31 11.17 -4.13
N PHE A 56 -1.90 11.20 -2.93
CA PHE A 56 -1.86 10.07 -2.01
C PHE A 56 -2.55 8.83 -2.57
N ALA A 57 -3.65 8.97 -3.31
CA ALA A 57 -4.32 7.84 -3.94
C ALA A 57 -3.44 7.08 -4.94
N ARG A 58 -2.43 7.73 -5.53
CA ARG A 58 -1.49 7.10 -6.48
C ARG A 58 -0.29 6.44 -5.80
N LEU A 59 -0.06 6.70 -4.51
CA LEU A 59 1.11 6.18 -3.81
C LEU A 59 0.90 4.73 -3.39
N GLU A 60 1.87 3.88 -3.71
CA GLU A 60 1.93 2.54 -3.17
C GLU A 60 2.12 2.60 -1.64
N GLY A 61 1.24 1.95 -0.90
CA GLY A 61 1.24 2.00 0.56
C GLY A 61 0.41 3.13 1.18
N ALA A 62 -0.31 3.93 0.39
CA ALA A 62 -1.29 4.88 0.91
C ALA A 62 -2.70 4.52 0.45
N GLU A 63 -3.68 4.75 1.31
CA GLU A 63 -5.09 4.59 0.99
C GLU A 63 -5.87 5.80 1.48
N VAL A 64 -6.48 6.54 0.56
CA VAL A 64 -7.45 7.59 0.90
C VAL A 64 -8.79 6.90 1.13
N ALA A 65 -9.14 6.69 2.40
CA ALA A 65 -10.38 6.01 2.76
C ALA A 65 -11.56 6.97 2.93
N TRP A 66 -11.28 8.22 3.30
CA TRP A 66 -12.32 9.22 3.58
C TRP A 66 -12.01 10.58 2.96
N ILE A 67 -13.06 11.23 2.50
CA ILE A 67 -13.09 12.62 2.08
C ILE A 67 -14.08 13.35 2.97
N CYS A 68 -13.64 14.44 3.60
CA CYS A 68 -14.48 15.24 4.47
C CYS A 68 -14.48 16.70 4.03
N ASP A 69 -15.65 17.30 3.87
CA ASP A 69 -15.80 18.73 3.63
C ASP A 69 -17.20 19.18 4.07
N VAL A 70 -17.30 20.41 4.58
CA VAL A 70 -18.59 20.99 4.98
C VAL A 70 -19.54 21.17 3.80
N ASP A 71 -18.97 21.34 2.60
CA ASP A 71 -19.67 21.38 1.32
C ASP A 71 -19.69 20.00 0.66
N GLU A 72 -20.88 19.42 0.51
CA GLU A 72 -21.10 18.12 -0.13
C GLU A 72 -20.61 18.08 -1.58
N ARG A 73 -20.59 19.22 -2.29
CA ARG A 73 -20.05 19.31 -3.65
C ARG A 73 -18.54 19.08 -3.66
N ALA A 74 -17.84 19.61 -2.66
CA ALA A 74 -16.41 19.40 -2.50
C ALA A 74 -16.09 17.95 -2.10
N VAL A 75 -16.96 17.30 -1.31
CA VAL A 75 -16.85 15.87 -1.00
C VAL A 75 -16.98 15.04 -2.28
N ALA A 76 -18.03 15.27 -3.07
CA ALA A 76 -18.26 14.55 -4.32
C ALA A 76 -17.10 14.72 -5.32
N LYS A 77 -16.61 15.96 -5.47
CA LYS A 77 -15.45 16.28 -6.32
C LYS A 77 -14.18 15.56 -5.84
N GLY A 78 -13.90 15.60 -4.53
CA GLY A 78 -12.75 14.94 -3.94
C GLY A 78 -12.80 13.42 -4.11
N ALA A 79 -13.95 12.81 -3.86
CA ALA A 79 -14.16 11.38 -4.03
C ALA A 79 -14.01 10.94 -5.48
N ALA A 80 -14.53 11.72 -6.44
CA ALA A 80 -14.34 11.46 -7.87
C ALA A 80 -12.87 11.51 -8.26
N ALA A 81 -12.11 12.52 -7.78
CA ALA A 81 -10.69 12.65 -8.08
C ALA A 81 -9.84 11.50 -7.51
N VAL A 82 -10.18 10.99 -6.33
CA VAL A 82 -9.53 9.80 -5.75
C VAL A 82 -9.88 8.55 -6.56
N THR A 83 -11.16 8.37 -6.90
CA THR A 83 -11.63 7.22 -7.69
C THR A 83 -10.97 7.19 -9.06
N GLU A 84 -10.83 8.34 -9.73
CA GLU A 84 -10.10 8.46 -11.01
C GLU A 84 -8.62 8.09 -10.87
N ALA A 85 -8.01 8.37 -9.72
CA ALA A 85 -6.58 8.15 -9.51
C ALA A 85 -6.21 6.70 -9.22
N CYS A 86 -7.05 5.97 -8.48
CA CYS A 86 -6.73 4.61 -8.00
C CYS A 86 -7.83 3.55 -8.22
N GLY A 87 -9.00 3.95 -8.74
CA GLY A 87 -10.14 3.06 -8.99
C GLY A 87 -11.00 2.74 -7.76
N LYS A 88 -10.60 3.16 -6.55
CA LYS A 88 -11.33 2.92 -5.30
C LYS A 88 -11.98 4.21 -4.80
N ALA A 89 -13.29 4.18 -4.60
CA ALA A 89 -14.03 5.32 -4.06
C ALA A 89 -13.84 5.43 -2.54
N PRO A 90 -13.45 6.61 -2.03
CA PRO A 90 -13.44 6.88 -0.59
C PRO A 90 -14.86 7.16 -0.07
N ALA A 91 -15.08 6.95 1.22
CA ALA A 91 -16.31 7.35 1.88
C ALA A 91 -16.35 8.88 2.04
N GLY A 92 -17.54 9.46 1.92
CA GLY A 92 -17.77 10.89 2.10
C GLY A 92 -18.32 11.19 3.50
N ALA A 93 -17.77 12.19 4.17
CA ALA A 93 -18.32 12.74 5.40
C ALA A 93 -18.49 14.25 5.27
N ARG A 94 -19.52 14.82 5.91
CA ARG A 94 -19.70 16.27 5.95
C ARG A 94 -18.99 16.93 7.14
N ASP A 95 -18.87 16.19 8.23
CA ASP A 95 -18.33 16.66 9.50
C ASP A 95 -17.68 15.50 10.25
N VAL A 96 -16.76 15.82 11.17
CA VAL A 96 -16.07 14.86 12.05
C VAL A 96 -16.64 14.97 13.45
N ARG A 97 -17.72 14.22 13.70
CA ARG A 97 -18.33 14.09 15.02
C ARG A 97 -18.10 12.71 15.61
#